data_AF-A0A9W6WF35-F1
#
_entry.id   AF-A0A9W6WF35-F1
#
_cell.length_a   1.000
_cell.length_b   1.000
_cell.length_c   1.000
_cell.angle_alpha   90.00
_cell.angle_beta   90.00
_cell.angle_gamma   90.00
#
_symmetry.space_group_name_H-M   'P 1'
#
loop_
_entity.id
_entity.type
_entity.pdbx_description
1 polymer ?
#
loop_
_entity_poly.entity_id
_entity_poly.type
_entity_poly.pdbx_seq_one_letter_code
_entity_poly.pdbx_strand_id
1 'polypeptide(L)'
;MKITKKRVHIPIQTKLQIDFPGQQVIEVSLNDLGLKTPDQFEVILKRLYSIPDIKSEQADPATYLKVGDYLDLPDMIKTALLCSKNAPIEELPNFLLFALSHDYGGYSSQCLSNCFDLLVLNYDSIAKNNFAMFQGDPKLRLFVRLGRNDQYYFEWKKCCFILGALDRLQTSIDWNENDGCLSKFKADLLLRRTLCKRINYRQFSEREMKILLKYKDSEGRPFIDSEVIIKYFSLFPKEFGTSFDQDG
;
A
#
# COMPACT_ATOMS: atom_id res chain seq x y z
N MET A 1 43.00 13.24 29.41
CA MET A 1 41.70 13.16 30.11
C MET A 1 40.87 12.07 29.42
N LYS A 2 40.72 10.90 30.05
CA LYS A 2 40.02 9.74 29.47
C LYS A 2 38.50 9.94 29.62
N ILE A 3 37.78 10.05 28.51
CA ILE A 3 36.31 10.07 28.51
C ILE A 3 35.84 8.62 28.61
N THR A 4 35.48 8.20 29.82
CA THR A 4 34.77 6.94 30.05
C THR A 4 33.31 7.12 29.64
N LYS A 5 32.91 6.50 28.52
CA LYS A 5 31.49 6.33 28.17
C LYS A 5 30.83 5.50 29.27
N LYS A 6 30.16 6.16 30.23
CA LYS A 6 29.20 5.49 31.10
C LYS A 6 28.02 5.07 30.24
N ARG A 7 27.92 3.76 29.95
CA ARG A 7 26.67 3.17 29.47
C ARG A 7 25.67 3.29 30.62
N VAL A 8 24.72 4.22 30.47
CA VAL A 8 23.55 4.27 31.34
C VAL A 8 22.68 3.09 30.93
N HIS A 9 22.61 2.08 31.79
CA HIS A 9 21.63 1.01 31.64
C HIS A 9 20.30 1.60 32.11
N ILE A 10 19.54 2.14 31.17
CA ILE A 10 18.15 2.53 31.41
C ILE A 10 17.37 1.20 31.33
N PRO A 11 16.88 0.65 32.46
CA PRO A 11 15.93 -0.45 32.38
C PRO A 11 14.75 0.06 31.54
N ILE A 12 14.29 -0.73 30.58
CA ILE A 12 13.12 -0.42 29.75
C ILE A 12 11.93 -0.33 30.73
N GLN A 13 11.70 0.86 31.27
CA GLN A 13 10.42 1.21 31.86
C GLN A 13 9.50 1.39 30.66
N THR A 14 8.49 0.54 30.58
CA THR A 14 7.49 0.43 29.51
C THR A 14 6.61 1.69 29.38
N LYS A 15 6.91 2.74 30.14
CA LYS A 15 6.17 4.00 30.24
C LYS A 15 7.15 5.12 30.55
N LEU A 16 7.09 6.20 29.77
CA LEU A 16 7.83 7.43 30.01
C LEU A 16 6.85 8.57 30.22
N GLN A 17 7.06 9.32 31.30
CA GLN A 17 6.37 10.57 31.57
C GLN A 17 7.19 11.71 30.95
N ILE A 18 6.59 12.42 30.00
CA ILE A 18 7.18 13.64 29.43
C ILE A 18 6.54 14.83 30.12
N ASP A 19 7.31 15.52 30.96
CA ASP A 19 6.91 16.77 31.61
C ASP A 19 7.16 17.97 30.69
N PHE A 20 6.08 18.63 30.27
CA PHE A 20 6.14 19.98 29.71
C PHE A 20 5.70 20.98 30.78
N PRO A 21 6.48 22.03 31.08
CA PRO A 21 6.10 22.99 32.10
C PRO A 21 4.76 23.66 31.77
N GLY A 22 3.72 23.33 32.55
CA GLY A 22 2.36 23.85 32.40
C GLY A 22 1.39 22.99 31.57
N GLN A 23 1.74 21.76 31.17
CA GLN A 23 0.85 20.86 30.43
C GLN A 23 0.77 19.45 31.04
N GLN A 24 -0.29 18.71 30.70
CA GLN A 24 -0.54 17.34 31.15
C GLN A 24 0.63 16.41 30.80
N VAL A 25 1.03 15.59 31.76
CA VAL A 25 2.00 14.50 31.59
C VAL A 25 1.46 13.51 30.57
N ILE A 26 2.16 13.35 29.45
CA ILE A 26 1.84 12.32 28.46
C ILE A 26 2.66 11.07 28.81
N GLU A 27 1.98 10.00 29.21
CA GLU A 27 2.59 8.67 29.32
C GLU A 27 2.66 8.03 27.94
N VAL A 28 3.87 7.86 27.41
CA VAL A 28 4.07 7.14 26.14
C VAL A 28 4.73 5.80 26.42
N SER A 29 4.08 4.71 25.99
CA SER A 29 4.68 3.38 26.00
C SER A 29 5.55 3.21 24.76
N LEU A 30 6.81 2.79 24.97
CA LEU A 30 7.76 2.53 23.88
C LEU A 30 7.26 1.43 22.93
N ASN A 31 6.46 0.49 23.46
CA ASN A 31 5.85 -0.57 22.68
C ASN A 31 4.75 -0.04 21.75
N ASP A 32 4.04 1.01 22.18
CA ASP A 32 2.93 1.60 21.42
C ASP A 32 3.46 2.38 20.20
N LEU A 33 4.69 2.90 20.32
CA LEU A 33 5.43 3.55 19.23
C LEU A 33 6.17 2.56 18.31
N GLY A 34 6.16 1.26 18.62
CA GLY A 34 6.89 0.25 17.84
C GLY A 34 8.41 0.36 17.90
N LEU A 35 8.96 1.03 18.92
CA LEU A 35 10.40 1.21 19.08
C LEU A 35 11.04 -0.09 19.57
N LYS A 36 12.10 -0.50 18.87
CA LYS A 36 12.83 -1.75 19.10
C LYS A 36 14.12 -1.52 19.88
N THR A 37 14.69 -0.32 19.83
CA THR A 37 15.98 -0.02 20.49
C THR A 37 15.98 1.34 21.20
N PRO A 38 16.81 1.50 22.25
CA PRO A 38 17.03 2.80 22.88
C PRO A 38 17.54 3.88 21.91
N ASP A 39 18.32 3.47 20.90
CA ASP A 39 18.87 4.40 19.90
C ASP A 39 17.75 5.05 19.06
N GLN A 40 16.68 4.30 18.74
CA GLN A 40 15.53 4.88 18.04
C GLN A 40 14.80 5.93 18.89
N PHE A 41 14.76 5.73 20.21
CA PHE A 41 14.19 6.72 21.12
C PHE A 41 15.06 7.99 21.20
N GLU A 42 16.39 7.85 21.19
CA GLU A 42 17.30 9.00 21.16
C GLU A 42 17.07 9.88 19.92
N VAL A 43 16.75 9.29 18.77
CA VAL A 43 16.41 10.01 17.54
C VAL A 43 15.15 10.88 17.72
N ILE A 44 14.15 10.37 18.43
CA ILE A 44 12.91 11.11 18.73
C ILE A 44 13.20 12.28 19.67
N LEU A 45 13.96 12.05 20.74
CA LEU A 45 14.36 13.13 21.65
C LEU A 45 15.13 14.20 20.91
N LYS A 46 16.10 13.81 20.09
CA LYS A 46 16.85 14.71 19.21
C LYS A 46 15.93 15.58 18.35
N ARG A 47 14.88 15.00 17.76
CA ARG A 47 13.85 15.75 17.02
C ARG A 47 13.13 16.77 17.90
N LEU A 48 12.65 16.35 19.07
CA LEU A 48 11.89 17.20 20.00
C LEU A 48 12.71 18.38 20.53
N TYR A 49 14.02 18.19 20.72
CA TYR A 49 14.97 19.24 21.08
C TYR A 49 15.51 20.03 19.87
N SER A 50 14.88 19.91 18.69
CA SER A 50 15.24 20.64 17.46
C SER A 50 16.63 20.32 16.88
N ILE A 51 17.17 19.13 17.15
CA ILE A 51 18.44 18.61 16.61
C ILE A 51 18.17 17.31 15.84
N PRO A 52 17.48 17.35 14.68
CA PRO A 52 17.02 16.14 14.01
C PRO A 52 18.17 15.26 13.51
N ASP A 53 18.10 13.95 13.79
CA ASP A 53 19.01 12.95 13.22
C ASP A 53 18.41 12.31 11.98
N ILE A 54 18.40 13.07 10.89
CA ILE A 54 17.78 12.68 9.63
C ILE A 54 18.35 11.36 9.10
N LYS A 55 19.65 11.08 9.30
CA LYS A 55 20.25 9.83 8.80
C LYS A 55 19.63 8.61 9.46
N SER A 56 19.44 8.67 10.78
CA SER A 56 18.82 7.59 11.54
C SER A 56 17.33 7.47 11.22
N GLU A 57 16.63 8.59 10.98
CA GLU A 57 15.23 8.58 10.52
C GLU A 57 15.06 7.87 9.17
N GLN A 58 15.95 8.15 8.22
CA GLN A 58 15.91 7.58 6.87
C GLN A 58 16.24 6.08 6.84
N ALA A 59 16.94 5.57 7.85
CA ALA A 59 17.31 4.16 7.96
C ALA A 59 16.12 3.27 8.35
N ASP A 60 15.11 3.82 9.02
CA ASP A 60 13.91 3.09 9.44
C ASP A 60 12.63 3.92 9.23
N PRO A 61 12.29 4.26 7.98
CA PRO A 61 11.23 5.21 7.68
C PRO A 61 9.85 4.71 8.17
N ALA A 62 9.63 3.40 8.28
CA ALA A 62 8.36 2.84 8.74
C ALA A 62 8.11 3.14 10.23
N THR A 63 9.13 2.97 11.07
CA THR A 63 9.05 3.29 12.49
C THR A 63 8.82 4.78 12.69
N TYR A 64 9.58 5.63 12.01
CA TYR A 64 9.46 7.09 12.19
C TYR A 64 8.22 7.69 11.53
N LEU A 65 7.60 7.01 10.55
CA LEU A 65 6.26 7.37 10.08
C LEU A 65 5.22 7.22 11.20
N LYS A 66 5.23 6.08 11.90
CA LYS A 66 4.30 5.80 13.02
C LYS A 66 4.52 6.75 14.18
N VAL A 67 5.78 6.97 14.55
CA VAL A 67 6.14 7.93 15.61
C VAL A 67 5.72 9.34 15.23
N GLY A 68 6.00 9.75 13.99
CA GLY A 68 5.65 11.07 13.50
C GLY A 68 4.14 11.31 13.53
N ASP A 69 3.35 10.31 13.14
CA ASP A 69 1.89 10.36 13.21
C ASP A 69 1.39 10.43 14.65
N TYR A 70 1.93 9.59 15.54
CA TYR A 70 1.50 9.53 16.95
C TYR A 70 1.84 10.80 17.74
N LEU A 71 3.02 11.37 17.53
CA LEU A 71 3.52 12.55 18.26
C LEU A 71 3.23 13.87 17.54
N ASP A 72 2.50 13.85 16.42
CA ASP A 72 2.23 15.01 15.57
C ASP A 72 3.52 15.76 15.17
N LEU A 73 4.49 15.02 14.63
CA LEU A 73 5.78 15.54 14.15
C LEU A 73 5.80 15.56 12.61
N PRO A 74 5.22 16.60 11.97
CA PRO A 74 4.99 16.63 10.52
C PRO A 74 6.28 16.54 9.70
N ASP A 75 7.39 17.09 10.18
CA ASP A 75 8.66 17.01 9.46
C ASP A 75 9.34 15.64 9.56
N MET A 76 9.03 14.85 10.59
CA MET A 76 9.45 13.44 10.68
C MET A 76 8.65 12.60 9.67
N ILE A 77 7.34 12.86 9.56
CA ILE A 77 6.47 12.24 8.56
C ILE A 77 6.98 12.53 7.15
N LYS A 78 7.29 13.80 6.82
CA LYS A 78 7.84 14.17 5.50
C LYS A 78 9.14 13.42 5.19
N THR A 79 10.08 13.32 6.16
CA THR A 79 11.31 12.54 5.98
C THR A 79 10.99 11.08 5.66
N ALA A 80 10.09 10.45 6.43
CA ALA A 80 9.70 9.06 6.21
C ALA A 80 9.06 8.83 4.83
N LEU A 81 8.16 9.73 4.40
CA LEU A 81 7.51 9.66 3.08
C LEU A 81 8.50 9.78 1.92
N LEU A 82 9.51 10.64 2.03
CA LEU A 82 10.59 10.75 1.03
C LEU A 82 11.41 9.47 0.89
N CYS A 83 11.56 8.73 2.00
CA CYS A 83 12.37 7.53 2.07
C CYS A 83 11.60 6.23 1.85
N SER A 84 10.32 6.30 1.48
CA SER A 84 9.48 5.12 1.25
C SER A 84 10.02 4.16 0.17
N LYS A 85 10.84 4.65 -0.78
CA LYS A 85 11.53 3.80 -1.77
C LYS A 85 12.50 2.77 -1.16
N ASN A 86 12.96 3.01 0.07
CA ASN A 86 13.86 2.13 0.80
C ASN A 86 13.11 1.26 1.81
N ALA A 87 11.78 1.39 1.91
CA ALA A 87 11.00 0.64 2.88
C ALA A 87 11.01 -0.86 2.56
N PRO A 88 11.03 -1.73 3.58
CA PRO A 88 10.76 -3.15 3.40
C PRO A 88 9.41 -3.37 2.71
N ILE A 89 9.32 -4.39 1.87
CA ILE A 89 8.10 -4.66 1.09
C ILE A 89 6.90 -4.96 1.99
N GLU A 90 7.15 -5.48 3.18
CA GLU A 90 6.14 -5.79 4.20
C GLU A 90 5.47 -4.53 4.75
N GLU A 91 6.18 -3.39 4.75
CA GLU A 91 5.68 -2.10 5.24
C GLU A 91 4.99 -1.28 4.13
N LEU A 92 5.07 -1.74 2.88
CA LEU A 92 4.49 -1.10 1.71
C LEU A 92 2.99 -0.79 1.86
N PRO A 93 2.14 -1.69 2.40
CA PRO A 93 0.73 -1.37 2.63
C PRO A 93 0.54 -0.19 3.59
N ASN A 94 1.40 -0.04 4.61
CA ASN A 94 1.28 1.01 5.62
C ASN A 94 1.59 2.38 5.00
N PHE A 95 2.69 2.49 4.23
CA PHE A 95 3.01 3.71 3.50
C PHE A 95 1.92 4.10 2.50
N LEU A 96 1.41 3.12 1.76
CA LEU A 96 0.35 3.35 0.78
C LEU A 96 -0.93 3.84 1.45
N LEU A 97 -1.37 3.20 2.53
CA LEU A 97 -2.56 3.63 3.28
C LEU A 97 -2.37 5.03 3.87
N PHE A 98 -1.20 5.29 4.45
CA PHE A 98 -0.90 6.57 5.05
C PHE A 98 -0.95 7.69 4.02
N ALA A 99 -0.22 7.55 2.90
CA ALA A 99 -0.17 8.56 1.85
C ALA A 99 -1.52 8.76 1.12
N LEU A 100 -2.40 7.76 1.14
CA LEU A 100 -3.77 7.88 0.62
C LEU A 100 -4.74 8.56 1.59
N SER A 101 -4.50 8.43 2.90
CA SER A 101 -5.39 8.93 3.95
C SER A 101 -5.00 10.34 4.41
N HIS A 102 -3.73 10.69 4.29
CA HIS A 102 -3.18 11.97 4.71
C HIS A 102 -2.55 12.73 3.54
N ASP A 103 -2.99 13.97 3.34
CA ASP A 103 -2.48 14.83 2.28
C ASP A 103 -1.33 15.70 2.78
N TYR A 104 -0.10 15.23 2.54
CA TYR A 104 1.14 15.99 2.70
C TYR A 104 1.61 16.58 1.35
N GLY A 105 0.70 16.79 0.39
CA GLY A 105 0.98 17.35 -0.92
C GLY A 105 1.97 16.52 -1.74
N GLY A 106 3.07 17.15 -2.16
CA GLY A 106 4.11 16.51 -2.96
C GLY A 106 4.75 15.29 -2.29
N TYR A 107 4.82 15.28 -0.95
CA TYR A 107 5.39 14.15 -0.19
C TYR A 107 4.52 12.89 -0.28
N SER A 108 3.20 13.04 -0.09
CA SER A 108 2.26 11.92 -0.28
C SER A 108 2.31 11.42 -1.72
N SER A 109 2.35 12.31 -2.71
CA SER A 109 2.42 11.95 -4.13
C SER A 109 3.71 11.19 -4.48
N GLN A 110 4.86 11.64 -3.98
CA GLN A 110 6.13 10.94 -4.18
C GLN A 110 6.15 9.58 -3.48
N CYS A 111 5.63 9.51 -2.24
CA CYS A 111 5.53 8.27 -1.50
C CYS A 111 4.70 7.24 -2.27
N LEU A 112 3.55 7.66 -2.79
CA LEU A 112 2.71 6.84 -3.66
C LEU A 112 3.51 6.33 -4.86
N SER A 113 4.15 7.20 -5.63
CA SER A 113 4.99 6.80 -6.78
C SER A 113 6.02 5.73 -6.41
N ASN A 114 6.81 5.97 -5.35
CA ASN A 114 7.82 5.04 -4.87
C ASN A 114 7.20 3.67 -4.51
N CYS A 115 6.09 3.68 -3.79
CA CYS A 115 5.41 2.45 -3.38
C CYS A 115 4.88 1.66 -4.57
N PHE A 116 4.41 2.36 -5.62
CA PHE A 116 3.96 1.72 -6.84
C PHE A 116 5.09 1.11 -7.64
N ASP A 117 6.24 1.78 -7.72
CA ASP A 117 7.43 1.20 -8.34
C ASP A 117 7.87 -0.08 -7.62
N LEU A 118 7.86 -0.07 -6.28
CA LEU A 118 8.15 -1.26 -5.47
C LEU A 118 7.14 -2.39 -5.70
N LEU A 119 5.84 -2.07 -5.83
CA LEU A 119 4.79 -3.04 -6.17
C LEU A 119 5.05 -3.71 -7.52
N VAL A 120 5.44 -2.93 -8.52
CA VAL A 120 5.70 -3.42 -9.89
C VAL A 120 6.96 -4.28 -9.94
N LEU A 121 8.03 -3.83 -9.28
CA LEU A 121 9.31 -4.55 -9.22
C LEU A 121 9.17 -5.91 -8.53
N ASN A 122 8.32 -5.99 -7.52
CA ASN A 122 8.16 -7.20 -6.71
C ASN A 122 6.89 -8.00 -7.02
N TYR A 123 6.18 -7.66 -8.09
CA TYR A 123 4.88 -8.26 -8.43
C TYR A 123 4.87 -9.79 -8.35
N ASP A 124 5.85 -10.46 -8.96
CA ASP A 124 5.87 -11.93 -9.00
C ASP A 124 6.00 -12.56 -7.61
N SER A 125 6.76 -11.92 -6.71
CA SER A 125 6.90 -12.35 -5.32
C SER A 125 5.58 -12.16 -4.55
N ILE A 126 4.95 -11.00 -4.76
CA ILE A 126 3.68 -10.65 -4.11
C ILE A 126 2.55 -11.59 -4.58
N ALA A 127 2.49 -11.85 -5.89
CA ALA A 127 1.47 -12.70 -6.51
C ALA A 127 1.60 -14.17 -6.06
N LYS A 128 2.83 -14.69 -5.93
CA LYS A 128 3.07 -16.04 -5.36
C LYS A 128 2.50 -16.19 -3.96
N ASN A 129 2.59 -15.13 -3.16
CA ASN A 129 2.09 -15.11 -1.79
C ASN A 129 0.63 -14.67 -1.70
N ASN A 130 -0.16 -14.79 -2.76
CA ASN A 130 -1.58 -14.52 -2.64
C ASN A 130 -1.91 -13.02 -2.57
N PHE A 131 -0.95 -12.08 -2.58
CA PHE A 131 -1.10 -10.72 -2.02
C PHE A 131 -1.31 -10.67 -0.48
N ALA A 132 -0.78 -11.64 0.29
CA ALA A 132 -1.00 -11.76 1.74
C ALA A 132 -0.69 -10.50 2.57
N MET A 133 0.35 -9.74 2.23
CA MET A 133 0.68 -8.48 2.92
C MET A 133 -0.43 -7.42 2.84
N PHE A 134 -1.34 -7.56 1.85
CA PHE A 134 -2.52 -6.73 1.70
C PHE A 134 -3.76 -7.25 2.45
N GLN A 135 -3.63 -8.24 3.35
CA GLN A 135 -4.72 -8.64 4.23
C GLN A 135 -5.05 -7.53 5.25
N GLY A 136 -6.34 -7.20 5.40
CA GLY A 136 -6.88 -6.15 6.27
C GLY A 136 -7.72 -5.08 5.55
N ASP A 137 -8.81 -4.63 6.18
CA ASP A 137 -9.93 -3.87 5.59
C ASP A 137 -9.60 -2.47 4.99
N PRO A 138 -8.54 -1.72 5.39
CA PRO A 138 -8.22 -0.47 4.68
C PRO A 138 -7.61 -0.69 3.28
N LYS A 139 -7.08 -1.89 2.98
CA LYS A 139 -6.16 -2.14 1.86
C LYS A 139 -6.85 -2.40 0.52
N LEU A 140 -8.18 -2.40 0.47
CA LEU A 140 -8.97 -2.44 -0.78
C LEU A 140 -9.22 -1.06 -1.40
N ARG A 141 -9.23 0.01 -0.59
CA ARG A 141 -9.18 1.39 -1.11
C ARG A 141 -7.91 1.63 -1.93
N LEU A 142 -6.81 1.00 -1.52
CA LEU A 142 -5.56 1.01 -2.26
C LEU A 142 -5.71 0.39 -3.65
N PHE A 143 -6.37 -0.77 -3.79
CA PHE A 143 -6.62 -1.40 -5.09
C PHE A 143 -7.50 -0.55 -6.01
N VAL A 144 -8.53 0.10 -5.47
CA VAL A 144 -9.35 1.06 -6.23
C VAL A 144 -8.54 2.27 -6.67
N ARG A 145 -7.65 2.79 -5.81
CA ARG A 145 -6.82 3.96 -6.13
C ARG A 145 -5.70 3.62 -7.11
N LEU A 146 -5.08 2.45 -6.97
CA LEU A 146 -4.16 1.81 -7.93
C LEU A 146 -4.78 1.75 -9.32
N GLY A 147 -6.02 1.29 -9.39
CA GLY A 147 -6.78 1.24 -10.63
C GLY A 147 -6.95 2.59 -11.34
N ARG A 148 -6.99 3.68 -10.57
CA ARG A 148 -7.30 5.03 -11.06
C ARG A 148 -6.09 5.85 -11.48
N ASN A 149 -4.88 5.46 -11.10
CA ASN A 149 -3.71 6.25 -11.44
C ASN A 149 -3.20 5.83 -12.84
N ASP A 150 -3.16 6.82 -13.72
CA ASP A 150 -2.81 6.67 -15.14
C ASP A 150 -1.28 6.71 -15.36
N GLN A 151 -0.50 6.94 -14.29
CA GLN A 151 0.97 7.04 -14.34
C GLN A 151 1.70 5.68 -14.40
N TYR A 152 0.97 4.55 -14.43
CA TYR A 152 1.60 3.23 -14.43
C TYR A 152 1.77 2.67 -15.84
N TYR A 153 3.01 2.31 -16.16
CA TYR A 153 3.41 1.84 -17.48
C TYR A 153 3.18 0.34 -17.75
N PHE A 154 2.65 -0.42 -16.79
CA PHE A 154 2.47 -1.89 -16.92
C PHE A 154 1.01 -2.31 -16.70
N GLU A 155 0.20 -2.13 -17.74
CA GLU A 155 -1.26 -2.38 -17.73
C GLU A 155 -1.64 -3.82 -17.36
N TRP A 156 -0.84 -4.81 -17.77
CA TRP A 156 -1.05 -6.21 -17.36
C TRP A 156 -0.92 -6.40 -15.85
N LYS A 157 0.17 -5.91 -15.23
CA LYS A 157 0.38 -6.03 -13.79
C LYS A 157 -0.71 -5.30 -13.01
N LYS A 158 -1.11 -4.11 -13.47
CA LYS A 158 -2.24 -3.34 -12.92
C LYS A 158 -3.53 -4.17 -12.96
N CYS A 159 -3.82 -4.81 -14.09
CA CYS A 159 -4.97 -5.69 -14.25
C CYS A 159 -4.92 -6.88 -13.27
N CYS A 160 -3.79 -7.57 -13.17
CA CYS A 160 -3.66 -8.70 -12.25
C CYS A 160 -3.80 -8.30 -10.77
N PHE A 161 -3.29 -7.13 -10.39
CA PHE A 161 -3.51 -6.59 -9.05
C PHE A 161 -5.01 -6.39 -8.75
N ILE A 162 -5.78 -5.87 -9.72
CA ILE A 162 -7.22 -5.67 -9.57
C ILE A 162 -7.97 -7.02 -9.53
N LEU A 163 -7.56 -7.99 -10.35
CA LEU A 163 -8.14 -9.34 -10.35
C LEU A 163 -7.89 -10.07 -9.03
N GLY A 164 -6.66 -10.01 -8.50
CA GLY A 164 -6.35 -10.56 -7.18
C GLY A 164 -7.14 -9.90 -6.05
N ALA A 165 -7.43 -8.60 -6.16
CA ALA A 165 -8.30 -7.90 -5.23
C ALA A 165 -9.76 -8.36 -5.31
N LEU A 166 -10.27 -8.61 -6.52
CA LEU A 166 -11.62 -9.12 -6.76
C LEU A 166 -11.80 -10.56 -6.25
N ASP A 167 -10.84 -11.44 -6.52
CA ASP A 167 -10.84 -12.83 -6.04
C ASP A 167 -10.85 -12.88 -4.50
N ARG A 168 -10.09 -11.98 -3.87
CA ARG A 168 -10.08 -11.82 -2.40
C ARG A 168 -11.38 -11.25 -1.84
N LEU A 169 -12.00 -10.28 -2.50
CA LEU A 169 -13.31 -9.79 -2.09
C LEU A 169 -14.33 -10.94 -2.06
N GLN A 170 -14.29 -11.84 -3.04
CA GLN A 170 -15.22 -12.96 -3.11
C GLN A 170 -14.97 -14.01 -2.04
N THR A 171 -13.70 -14.29 -1.73
CA THR A 171 -13.30 -15.32 -0.75
C THR A 171 -13.24 -14.83 0.69
N SER A 172 -13.25 -13.52 0.95
CA SER A 172 -13.23 -12.94 2.30
C SER A 172 -14.58 -13.11 3.01
N ILE A 173 -14.54 -13.80 4.15
CA ILE A 173 -15.67 -14.07 5.04
C ILE A 173 -15.87 -12.92 6.05
N ASP A 174 -14.79 -12.22 6.43
CA ASP A 174 -14.77 -11.22 7.51
C ASP A 174 -14.86 -9.76 7.01
N TRP A 175 -15.82 -9.48 6.11
CA TRP A 175 -16.05 -8.10 5.67
C TRP A 175 -16.83 -7.33 6.74
N ASN A 176 -16.17 -6.42 7.47
CA ASN A 176 -16.83 -5.66 8.53
C ASN A 176 -17.29 -4.28 7.99
N GLU A 177 -18.59 -4.16 7.69
CA GLU A 177 -19.16 -2.94 7.08
C GLU A 177 -19.17 -1.71 8.01
N ASN A 178 -18.80 -1.87 9.27
CA ASN A 178 -18.95 -0.84 10.31
C ASN A 178 -17.80 0.18 10.40
N ASP A 179 -16.66 -0.02 9.75
CA ASP A 179 -15.46 0.85 9.88
C ASP A 179 -15.48 2.11 8.97
N GLY A 180 -16.66 2.56 8.52
CA GLY A 180 -16.76 3.64 7.54
C GLY A 180 -16.10 3.28 6.19
N CYS A 181 -15.83 2.00 5.98
CA CYS A 181 -15.26 1.43 4.77
C CYS A 181 -16.28 1.34 3.65
N LEU A 182 -15.75 1.24 2.42
CA LEU A 182 -16.51 1.24 1.19
C LEU A 182 -17.17 -0.15 1.08
N SER A 183 -18.50 -0.29 1.20
CA SER A 183 -19.17 -1.61 1.26
C SER A 183 -18.65 -2.60 0.20
N LYS A 184 -18.65 -3.91 0.52
CA LYS A 184 -18.13 -4.98 -0.35
C LYS A 184 -18.66 -4.86 -1.78
N PHE A 185 -19.96 -4.62 -1.92
CA PHE A 185 -20.62 -4.38 -3.20
C PHE A 185 -20.07 -3.18 -3.96
N LYS A 186 -19.87 -2.05 -3.26
CA LYS A 186 -19.36 -0.82 -3.87
C LYS A 186 -17.88 -0.96 -4.24
N ALA A 187 -17.09 -1.72 -3.47
CA ALA A 187 -15.70 -2.04 -3.81
C ALA A 187 -15.61 -2.92 -5.06
N ASP A 188 -16.39 -4.00 -5.13
CA ASP A 188 -16.50 -4.87 -6.32
C ASP A 188 -16.86 -4.07 -7.57
N LEU A 189 -17.91 -3.25 -7.49
CA LEU A 189 -18.37 -2.40 -8.59
C LEU A 189 -17.26 -1.43 -9.07
N LEU A 190 -16.50 -0.84 -8.15
CA LEU A 190 -15.42 0.08 -8.50
C LEU A 190 -14.23 -0.63 -9.16
N LEU A 191 -13.88 -1.83 -8.70
CA LEU A 191 -12.79 -2.62 -9.27
C LEU A 191 -13.17 -3.14 -10.67
N ARG A 192 -14.38 -3.68 -10.85
CA ARG A 192 -14.90 -4.07 -12.17
C ARG A 192 -14.96 -2.89 -13.13
N ARG A 193 -15.48 -1.74 -12.68
CA ARG A 193 -15.48 -0.51 -13.49
C ARG A 193 -14.07 -0.07 -13.89
N THR A 194 -13.08 -0.29 -13.03
CA THR A 194 -11.69 0.03 -13.32
C THR A 194 -11.13 -0.89 -14.39
N LEU A 195 -11.36 -2.21 -14.30
CA LEU A 195 -11.00 -3.16 -15.35
C LEU A 195 -11.57 -2.71 -16.70
N CYS A 196 -12.88 -2.45 -16.76
CA CYS A 196 -13.53 -2.13 -18.02
C CYS A 196 -13.17 -0.75 -18.61
N LYS A 197 -12.80 0.24 -17.80
CA LYS A 197 -12.65 1.64 -18.25
C LYS A 197 -11.25 2.23 -18.15
N ARG A 198 -10.36 1.65 -17.35
CA ARG A 198 -9.05 2.24 -17.02
C ARG A 198 -7.86 1.33 -17.29
N ILE A 199 -8.11 0.12 -17.79
CA ILE A 199 -7.06 -0.75 -18.29
C ILE A 199 -6.95 -0.59 -19.79
N ASN A 200 -5.74 -0.28 -20.26
CA ASN A 200 -5.46 -0.22 -21.68
C ASN A 200 -5.06 -1.59 -22.21
N TYR A 201 -6.06 -2.41 -22.55
CA TYR A 201 -5.88 -3.76 -23.06
C TYR A 201 -5.04 -3.84 -24.35
N ARG A 202 -4.85 -2.74 -25.11
CA ARG A 202 -3.95 -2.67 -26.29
C ARG A 202 -2.49 -2.97 -25.98
N GLN A 203 -2.11 -2.92 -24.72
CA GLN A 203 -0.75 -3.25 -24.29
C GLN A 203 -0.59 -4.73 -23.91
N PHE A 204 -1.64 -5.55 -24.02
CA PHE A 204 -1.60 -6.94 -23.59
C PHE A 204 -1.15 -7.83 -24.75
N SER A 205 -0.28 -8.78 -24.44
CA SER A 205 0.04 -9.89 -25.33
C SER A 205 -1.15 -10.85 -25.46
N GLU A 206 -1.14 -11.64 -26.53
CA GLU A 206 -2.15 -12.67 -26.79
C GLU A 206 -2.28 -13.67 -25.62
N ARG A 207 -1.13 -14.05 -25.03
CA ARG A 207 -1.06 -14.94 -23.87
C ARG A 207 -1.75 -14.33 -22.66
N GLU A 208 -1.50 -13.07 -22.37
CA GLU A 208 -2.10 -12.33 -21.26
C GLU A 208 -3.62 -12.22 -21.45
N MET A 209 -4.09 -11.96 -22.66
CA MET A 209 -5.52 -11.94 -22.98
C MET A 209 -6.17 -13.32 -22.83
N LYS A 210 -5.53 -14.41 -23.27
CA LYS A 210 -6.03 -15.78 -23.07
C LYS A 210 -6.11 -16.16 -21.60
N ILE A 211 -5.18 -15.67 -20.78
CA ILE A 211 -5.23 -15.86 -19.32
C ILE A 211 -6.40 -15.06 -18.74
N LEU A 212 -6.56 -13.81 -19.18
CA LEU A 212 -7.59 -12.90 -18.70
C LEU A 212 -9.01 -13.45 -18.88
N LEU A 213 -9.29 -14.06 -20.04
CA LEU A 213 -10.58 -14.68 -20.34
C LEU A 213 -10.97 -15.84 -19.40
N LYS A 214 -10.00 -16.40 -18.67
CA LYS A 214 -10.25 -17.48 -17.70
C LYS A 214 -10.67 -16.96 -16.32
N TYR A 215 -10.46 -15.67 -16.04
CA TYR A 215 -10.84 -15.08 -14.76
C TYR A 215 -12.36 -14.85 -14.71
N LYS A 216 -13.01 -15.63 -13.85
CA LYS A 216 -14.45 -15.62 -13.60
C LYS A 216 -14.71 -15.43 -12.11
N ASP A 217 -15.83 -14.80 -11.78
CA ASP A 217 -16.30 -14.72 -10.41
C ASP A 217 -16.80 -16.07 -9.87
N SER A 218 -17.14 -16.08 -8.59
CA SER A 218 -17.73 -17.23 -7.89
C SER A 218 -19.00 -17.80 -8.53
N GLU A 219 -19.66 -17.03 -9.39
CA GLU A 219 -20.87 -17.46 -10.12
C GLU A 219 -20.56 -17.86 -11.58
N GLY A 220 -19.28 -17.88 -11.96
CA GLY A 220 -18.83 -18.25 -13.30
C GLY A 220 -18.95 -17.13 -14.34
N ARG A 221 -19.31 -15.90 -13.94
CA ARG A 221 -19.41 -14.76 -14.85
C ARG A 221 -18.03 -14.11 -15.03
N PRO A 222 -17.70 -13.60 -16.23
CA PRO A 222 -16.41 -12.94 -16.44
C PRO A 222 -16.30 -11.67 -15.59
N PHE A 223 -15.10 -11.39 -15.08
CA PHE A 223 -14.82 -10.13 -14.36
C PHE A 223 -14.81 -8.89 -15.26
N ILE A 224 -14.68 -9.10 -16.56
CA ILE A 224 -14.59 -8.07 -17.59
C ILE A 224 -15.79 -8.19 -18.51
N ASP A 225 -16.39 -7.05 -18.81
CA ASP A 225 -17.56 -6.99 -19.69
C ASP A 225 -17.22 -7.53 -21.08
N SER A 226 -18.15 -8.31 -21.65
CA SER A 226 -18.03 -8.89 -22.99
C SER A 226 -17.80 -7.82 -24.07
N GLU A 227 -18.35 -6.61 -23.91
CA GLU A 227 -18.12 -5.50 -24.83
C GLU A 227 -16.66 -5.04 -24.88
N VAL A 228 -15.95 -5.07 -23.74
CA VAL A 228 -14.52 -4.70 -23.67
C VAL A 228 -13.68 -5.74 -24.39
N ILE A 229 -14.03 -7.01 -24.19
CA ILE A 229 -13.46 -8.16 -24.89
C ILE A 229 -13.70 -7.99 -26.40
N ILE A 230 -14.95 -7.88 -26.86
CA ILE A 230 -15.32 -7.75 -28.29
C ILE A 230 -14.64 -6.54 -28.95
N LYS A 231 -14.61 -5.38 -28.29
CA LYS A 231 -13.92 -4.19 -28.78
C LYS A 231 -12.43 -4.42 -28.99
N TYR A 232 -11.81 -5.30 -28.20
CA TYR A 232 -10.42 -5.70 -28.39
C TYR A 232 -10.23 -6.68 -29.55
N PHE A 233 -11.03 -7.76 -29.58
CA PHE A 233 -10.93 -8.79 -30.62
C PHE A 233 -11.26 -8.24 -32.02
N SER A 234 -12.17 -7.26 -32.11
CA SER A 234 -12.43 -6.54 -33.36
C SER A 234 -11.24 -5.71 -33.89
N LEU A 235 -10.26 -5.38 -33.04
CA LEU A 235 -9.03 -4.68 -33.42
C LEU A 235 -7.91 -5.64 -33.87
N PHE A 236 -8.02 -6.95 -33.59
CA PHE A 236 -7.07 -7.99 -33.99
C PHE A 236 -7.75 -9.20 -34.67
N PRO A 237 -8.52 -9.00 -35.76
CA PRO A 237 -9.34 -10.05 -36.36
C PRO A 237 -8.56 -11.20 -37.02
N LYS A 238 -7.24 -11.05 -37.22
CA LYS A 238 -6.41 -12.05 -37.90
C LYS A 238 -5.63 -12.99 -36.97
N GLU A 239 -5.51 -12.65 -35.68
CA GLU A 239 -4.65 -13.40 -34.73
C GLU A 239 -5.45 -14.27 -33.76
N PHE A 240 -6.73 -13.95 -33.56
CA PHE A 240 -7.66 -14.80 -32.83
C PHE A 240 -8.64 -15.41 -33.83
N GLY A 241 -8.20 -16.49 -34.49
CA GLY A 241 -9.03 -17.25 -35.41
C GLY A 241 -10.41 -17.54 -34.80
N THR A 242 -11.44 -17.14 -35.52
CA THR A 242 -12.85 -17.56 -35.49
C THR A 242 -13.16 -18.75 -34.55
N SER A 243 -13.24 -18.52 -33.24
CA SER A 243 -13.72 -19.53 -32.28
C SER A 243 -14.68 -18.98 -31.22
N PHE A 244 -15.15 -17.74 -31.38
CA PHE A 244 -16.25 -17.23 -30.55
C PHE A 244 -17.65 -17.51 -31.11
N ASP A 245 -17.73 -18.07 -32.32
CA ASP A 245 -18.99 -18.54 -32.93
C ASP A 245 -18.92 -20.05 -33.12
N GLN A 246 -19.19 -20.81 -32.05
CA GLN A 246 -19.76 -22.17 -32.04
C GLN A 246 -19.63 -22.74 -30.63
N ASP A 247 -20.63 -22.46 -29.78
CA ASP A 247 -21.31 -23.44 -28.92
C ASP A 247 -22.22 -22.71 -27.91
N GLY A 248 -23.54 -22.74 -28.17
CA GLY A 248 -24.60 -22.43 -27.21
C GLY A 248 -25.37 -21.15 -27.45
#